data_AF-A0A1W0X1L8-F1
#
_entry.id   AF-A0A1W0X1L8-F1
#
_cell.length_a   1.000
_cell.length_b   1.000
_cell.length_c   1.000
_cell.angle_alpha   90.00
_cell.angle_beta   90.00
_cell.angle_gamma   90.00
#
_symmetry.space_group_name_H-M   'P 1'
#
loop_
_entity.id
_entity.type
_entity.pdbx_description
1 polymer ?
#
loop_
_entity_poly.entity_id
_entity_poly.type
_entity_poly.pdbx_seq_one_letter_code
_entity_poly.pdbx_strand_id
1 'polypeptide(L)'
;MASNLYSGTPDSENIPEVEHREEQEGRSGSPASHPPLQDAGPSSSCSNLSRVQFSATNLSTEIPAGTSYKQFAEQWQAALKESLDVNLELQKQLDCLKEEHAHLSEVAAQAEYLAKVVEEKVDREDALVDSSSQTD
;
A
#
# COMPACT_ATOMS: atom_id res chain seq x y z
N MET A 1 6.69 13.49 -52.12
CA MET A 1 7.50 12.27 -52.24
C MET A 1 8.39 12.18 -51.01
N ALA A 2 8.48 10.96 -50.44
CA ALA A 2 9.32 10.50 -49.34
C ALA A 2 9.03 11.01 -47.91
N SER A 3 8.23 10.21 -47.21
CA SER A 3 8.20 10.06 -45.75
C SER A 3 9.51 9.43 -45.26
N ASN A 4 9.99 9.82 -44.07
CA ASN A 4 10.92 8.98 -43.29
C ASN A 4 10.46 8.97 -41.83
N LEU A 5 9.79 7.87 -41.48
CA LEU A 5 9.52 7.43 -40.12
C LEU A 5 10.78 6.76 -39.60
N TYR A 6 11.33 7.24 -38.48
CA TYR A 6 12.34 6.49 -37.73
C TYR A 6 11.68 5.99 -36.45
N SER A 7 11.21 4.73 -36.50
CA SER A 7 10.77 3.94 -35.36
C SER A 7 11.97 3.14 -34.87
N GLY A 8 12.58 3.58 -33.78
CA GLY A 8 13.64 2.84 -33.09
C GLY A 8 13.08 2.28 -31.79
N THR A 9 12.64 1.03 -31.81
CA THR A 9 12.45 0.21 -30.61
C THR A 9 13.79 -0.44 -30.26
N PRO A 10 14.34 -0.23 -29.05
CA PRO A 10 15.45 -1.06 -28.60
C PRO A 10 14.92 -2.42 -28.12
N ASP A 11 15.41 -3.48 -28.77
CA ASP A 11 15.41 -4.85 -28.27
C ASP A 11 16.01 -4.89 -26.85
N SER A 12 15.30 -5.51 -25.92
CA SER A 12 15.83 -5.95 -24.63
C SER A 12 15.45 -7.41 -24.41
N GLU A 13 16.14 -8.28 -25.17
CA GLU A 13 16.32 -9.68 -24.83
C GLU A 13 17.59 -9.82 -23.97
N ASN A 14 17.44 -10.05 -22.66
CA ASN A 14 18.24 -11.00 -21.87
C ASN A 14 17.92 -10.83 -20.37
N ILE A 15 17.06 -11.70 -19.85
CA ILE A 15 17.02 -11.99 -18.41
C ILE A 15 17.40 -13.46 -18.29
N PRO A 16 18.53 -13.81 -17.64
CA PRO A 16 18.88 -15.21 -17.44
C PRO A 16 17.90 -15.87 -16.46
N GLU A 17 17.26 -16.95 -16.89
CA GLU A 17 16.56 -17.91 -16.03
C GLU A 17 17.54 -18.51 -15.02
N VAL A 18 17.25 -18.33 -13.73
CA VAL A 18 17.95 -19.05 -12.66
C VAL A 18 17.17 -20.33 -12.39
N GLU A 19 17.70 -21.45 -12.87
CA GLU A 19 17.33 -22.81 -12.48
C GLU A 19 17.56 -22.98 -10.96
N HIS A 20 16.49 -23.12 -10.17
CA HIS A 20 16.58 -23.64 -8.80
C HIS A 20 16.01 -25.06 -8.76
N ARG A 21 16.94 -26.00 -8.70
CA ARG A 21 16.73 -27.44 -8.56
C ARG A 21 16.34 -27.80 -7.12
N GLU A 22 15.39 -28.72 -7.01
CA GLU A 22 14.84 -29.32 -5.79
C GLU A 22 15.90 -30.02 -4.92
N GLU A 23 15.76 -29.89 -3.60
CA GLU A 23 16.04 -30.98 -2.66
C GLU A 23 14.87 -31.09 -1.66
N GLN A 24 14.07 -32.15 -1.85
CA GLN A 24 13.19 -32.71 -0.82
C GLN A 24 14.04 -33.57 0.11
N GLU A 25 13.99 -33.31 1.42
CA GLU A 25 14.21 -34.34 2.43
C GLU A 25 13.11 -34.28 3.48
N GLY A 26 12.36 -35.38 3.57
CA GLY A 26 11.35 -35.59 4.60
C GLY A 26 11.95 -36.04 5.93
N ARG A 27 11.35 -35.56 7.03
CA ARG A 27 11.22 -36.22 8.35
C ARG A 27 10.24 -35.38 9.18
N SER A 28 9.04 -35.90 9.45
CA SER A 28 8.69 -36.62 10.68
C SER A 28 8.55 -35.71 11.92
N GLY A 29 7.29 -35.36 12.21
CA GLY A 29 6.69 -35.33 13.55
C GLY A 29 7.23 -34.36 14.61
N SER A 30 6.47 -33.29 14.88
CA SER A 30 6.09 -32.86 16.24
C SER A 30 5.03 -31.75 16.20
N PRO A 31 4.15 -31.67 17.22
CA PRO A 31 2.90 -30.94 17.15
C PRO A 31 3.09 -29.43 17.26
N ALA A 32 2.14 -28.73 16.64
CA ALA A 32 2.02 -27.28 16.55
C ALA A 32 2.31 -26.57 17.88
N SER A 33 3.48 -25.96 17.96
CA SER A 33 3.70 -24.86 18.89
C SER A 33 3.02 -23.64 18.27
N HIS A 34 1.84 -23.32 18.77
CA HIS A 34 1.15 -22.08 18.43
C HIS A 34 2.10 -20.90 18.69
N PRO A 35 2.34 -20.00 17.71
CA PRO A 35 3.01 -18.75 18.03
C PRO A 35 2.09 -17.97 18.99
N PRO A 36 2.66 -17.29 20.01
CA PRO A 36 1.86 -16.43 20.87
C PRO A 36 1.20 -15.38 19.97
N LEU A 37 -0.11 -15.16 20.20
CA LEU A 37 -0.83 -13.98 19.73
C LEU A 37 -0.06 -12.76 20.24
N GLN A 38 0.89 -12.30 19.42
CA GLN A 38 1.53 -11.02 19.65
C GLN A 38 0.46 -9.99 19.33
N ASP A 39 -0.06 -9.41 20.42
CA ASP A 39 -0.81 -8.18 20.45
C ASP A 39 0.10 -7.08 19.87
N ALA A 40 0.20 -7.06 18.53
CA ALA A 40 0.75 -5.95 17.78
C ALA A 40 -0.32 -4.86 17.80
N GLY A 41 -0.52 -4.25 18.98
CA GLY A 41 -1.28 -3.03 19.12
C GLY A 41 -0.75 -2.01 18.10
N PRO A 42 -1.63 -1.22 17.47
CA PRO A 42 -1.28 -0.46 16.26
C PRO A 42 -0.18 0.57 16.56
N SER A 43 1.06 0.23 16.20
CA SER A 43 2.21 1.12 16.32
C SER A 43 2.40 1.95 15.06
N SER A 44 1.36 2.61 14.57
CA SER A 44 1.53 3.71 13.63
C SER A 44 0.24 4.51 13.57
N SER A 45 -0.02 5.24 14.66
CA SER A 45 -1.12 6.19 14.74
C SER A 45 -0.81 7.33 13.76
N CYS A 46 -1.25 7.22 12.51
CA CYS A 46 -1.28 8.32 11.53
C CYS A 46 -2.34 9.39 11.92
N SER A 47 -2.62 9.53 13.21
CA SER A 47 -3.75 10.27 13.78
C SER A 47 -3.61 11.79 13.70
N ASN A 48 -2.59 12.29 13.02
CA ASN A 48 -2.37 13.71 12.80
C ASN A 48 -2.06 13.99 11.33
N LEU A 49 -2.91 13.50 10.42
CA LEU A 49 -3.00 14.03 9.06
C LEU A 49 -3.47 15.49 9.15
N SER A 50 -2.52 16.39 9.37
CA SER A 50 -2.78 17.82 9.40
C SER A 50 -3.20 18.23 8.00
N ARG A 51 -4.37 18.88 7.90
CA ARG A 51 -4.90 19.40 6.63
C ARG A 51 -3.84 20.32 6.02
N VAL A 52 -3.24 19.91 4.93
CA VAL A 52 -2.30 20.75 4.17
C VAL A 52 -3.09 21.93 3.62
N GLN A 53 -2.92 23.11 4.21
CA GLN A 53 -3.47 24.35 3.67
C GLN A 53 -2.48 24.91 2.66
N PHE A 54 -2.81 24.74 1.38
CA PHE A 54 -2.05 25.36 0.30
C PHE A 54 -2.54 26.79 0.08
N SER A 55 -1.65 27.76 0.29
CA SER A 55 -1.91 29.14 -0.10
C SER A 55 -1.55 29.25 -1.58
N ALA A 56 -2.53 29.04 -2.47
CA ALA A 56 -2.29 29.14 -3.90
C ALA A 56 -1.83 30.57 -4.26
N THR A 57 -0.51 30.75 -4.37
CA THR A 57 0.06 31.92 -4.99
C THR A 57 -0.18 31.78 -6.49
N ASN A 58 -1.07 32.60 -7.05
CA ASN A 58 -1.23 32.74 -8.49
C ASN A 58 0.10 33.29 -9.06
N LEU A 59 1.02 32.38 -9.37
CA LEU A 59 2.27 32.71 -10.04
C LEU A 59 1.94 33.06 -11.48
N SER A 60 1.79 34.35 -11.75
CA SER A 60 1.72 34.84 -13.13
C SER A 60 3.01 34.45 -13.85
N THR A 61 2.86 33.88 -15.05
CA THR A 61 3.99 33.63 -15.96
C THR A 61 4.57 34.92 -16.54
N GLU A 62 3.86 36.04 -16.38
CA GLU A 62 4.32 37.36 -16.81
C GLU A 62 4.91 38.14 -15.63
N ILE A 63 6.04 38.80 -15.88
CA ILE A 63 6.69 39.67 -14.91
C ILE A 63 5.83 40.93 -14.78
N PRO A 64 5.26 41.22 -13.60
CA PRO A 64 4.43 42.40 -13.44
C PRO A 64 5.22 43.67 -13.74
N ALA A 65 4.60 44.62 -14.42
CA ALA A 65 5.22 45.90 -14.75
C ALA A 65 5.69 46.60 -13.46
N GLY A 66 6.95 47.04 -13.44
CA GLY A 66 7.57 47.69 -12.27
C GLY A 66 8.26 46.75 -11.28
N THR A 67 8.21 45.43 -11.50
CA THR A 67 8.99 44.46 -10.71
C THR A 67 10.35 44.23 -11.33
N SER A 68 11.42 44.21 -10.53
CA SER A 68 12.74 43.80 -11.05
C SER A 68 12.75 42.29 -11.32
N TYR A 69 13.47 41.86 -12.35
CA TYR A 69 13.68 40.43 -12.64
C TYR A 69 14.22 39.66 -11.43
N LYS A 70 15.06 40.30 -10.61
CA LYS A 70 15.61 39.70 -9.39
C LYS A 70 14.50 39.37 -8.38
N GLN A 71 13.64 40.34 -8.07
CA GLN A 71 12.53 40.15 -7.12
C GLN A 71 11.54 39.10 -7.63
N PHE A 72 11.26 39.09 -8.93
CA PHE A 72 10.40 38.08 -9.54
C PHE A 72 11.00 36.67 -9.41
N ALA A 73 12.30 36.51 -9.67
CA ALA A 73 12.99 35.22 -9.51
C ALA A 73 12.99 34.74 -8.05
N GLU A 74 13.21 35.64 -7.09
CA GLU A 74 13.16 35.31 -5.66
C GLU A 74 11.76 34.85 -5.22
N GLN A 75 10.70 35.50 -5.69
CA GLN A 75 9.31 35.08 -5.42
C GLN A 75 8.99 33.71 -6.02
N TRP A 76 9.41 33.46 -7.26
CA TRP A 76 9.25 32.16 -7.89
C TRP A 76 10.03 31.06 -7.16
N GLN A 77 11.24 31.34 -6.71
CA GLN A 77 12.04 30.39 -5.95
C GLN A 77 11.38 30.05 -4.60
N ALA A 78 10.85 31.06 -3.90
CA ALA A 78 10.12 30.85 -2.65
C ALA A 78 8.87 29.99 -2.85
N ALA A 79 8.07 30.29 -3.87
CA ALA A 79 6.85 29.54 -4.17
C ALA A 79 7.16 28.11 -4.65
N LEU A 80 8.23 27.91 -5.42
CA LEU A 80 8.69 26.58 -5.79
C LEU A 80 9.09 25.76 -4.56
N LYS A 81 9.81 26.37 -3.62
CA LYS A 81 10.19 25.70 -2.37
C LYS A 81 8.96 25.30 -1.55
N GLU A 82 8.01 26.23 -1.36
CA GLU A 82 6.76 25.94 -0.64
C GLU A 82 5.99 24.79 -1.32
N SER A 83 5.91 24.80 -2.66
CA SER A 83 5.26 23.73 -3.43
C SER A 83 5.94 22.38 -3.24
N LEU A 84 7.28 22.34 -3.21
CA LEU A 84 8.04 21.12 -2.94
C LEU A 84 7.82 20.59 -1.51
N ASP A 85 7.82 21.48 -0.52
CA ASP A 85 7.59 21.11 0.88
C ASP A 85 6.19 20.51 1.05
N VAL A 86 5.18 21.12 0.43
CA VAL A 86 3.79 20.61 0.38
C VAL A 86 3.71 19.27 -0.35
N ASN A 87 4.40 19.11 -1.47
CA ASN A 87 4.40 17.86 -2.24
C ASN A 87 5.00 16.71 -1.41
N LEU A 88 6.12 16.95 -0.74
CA LEU A 88 6.75 15.98 0.15
C LEU A 88 5.82 15.57 1.29
N GLU A 89 5.12 16.53 1.88
CA GLU A 89 4.14 16.25 2.93
C GLU A 89 2.98 15.40 2.40
N LEU A 90 2.39 15.76 1.26
CA LEU A 90 1.34 14.97 0.61
C LEU A 90 1.81 13.55 0.30
N GLN A 91 3.07 13.38 -0.11
CA GLN A 91 3.63 12.06 -0.39
C GLN A 91 3.72 11.19 0.88
N LYS A 92 4.15 11.77 2.00
CA LYS A 92 4.11 11.08 3.31
C LYS A 92 2.68 10.69 3.69
N GLN A 93 1.72 11.61 3.53
CA GLN A 93 0.32 11.33 3.84
C GLN A 93 -0.24 10.20 2.98
N LEU A 94 0.14 10.15 1.69
CA LEU A 94 -0.24 9.07 0.78
C LEU A 94 0.35 7.74 1.22
N ASP A 95 1.62 7.70 1.61
CA ASP A 95 2.28 6.47 2.02
C ASP A 95 1.70 5.94 3.34
N CYS A 96 1.43 6.82 4.31
CA CYS A 96 0.67 6.48 5.52
C CYS A 96 -0.69 5.85 5.20
N LEU A 97 -1.42 6.42 4.25
CA LEU A 97 -2.75 5.93 3.88
C LEU A 97 -2.67 4.55 3.20
N LYS A 98 -1.63 4.29 2.41
CA LYS A 98 -1.40 2.96 1.82
C LYS A 98 -1.13 1.91 2.87
N GLU A 99 -0.32 2.24 3.89
CA GLU A 99 -0.05 1.34 5.01
C GLU A 99 -1.32 1.02 5.80
N GLU A 100 -2.12 2.04 6.13
CA GLU A 100 -3.41 1.85 6.82
C GLU A 100 -4.37 1.00 5.98
N HIS A 101 -4.46 1.26 4.67
CA HIS A 101 -5.28 0.46 3.77
C HIS A 101 -4.82 -1.00 3.70
N ALA A 102 -3.51 -1.25 3.65
CA ALA A 102 -2.95 -2.60 3.65
C ALA A 102 -3.31 -3.34 4.95
N HIS A 103 -3.17 -2.68 6.10
CA HIS A 103 -3.54 -3.24 7.39
C HIS A 103 -5.06 -3.54 7.48
N LEU A 104 -5.92 -2.62 7.04
CA LEU A 104 -7.37 -2.86 7.02
C LEU A 104 -7.74 -4.02 6.10
N SER A 105 -7.07 -4.16 4.96
CA SER A 105 -7.25 -5.29 4.05
C SER A 105 -6.86 -6.62 4.69
N GLU A 106 -5.78 -6.64 5.48
CA GLU A 106 -5.37 -7.83 6.22
C GLU A 106 -6.39 -8.21 7.30
N VAL A 107 -6.83 -7.25 8.10
CA VAL A 107 -7.87 -7.45 9.13
C VAL A 107 -9.16 -7.97 8.51
N ALA A 108 -9.57 -7.46 7.35
CA ALA A 108 -10.75 -7.94 6.63
C ALA A 108 -10.60 -9.41 6.20
N ALA A 109 -9.43 -9.80 5.67
CA ALA A 109 -9.15 -11.18 5.29
C ALA A 109 -9.16 -12.13 6.52
N GLN A 110 -8.59 -11.70 7.64
CA GLN A 110 -8.62 -12.46 8.89
C GLN A 110 -10.05 -12.63 9.42
N ALA A 111 -10.86 -11.57 9.37
CA ALA A 111 -12.27 -11.63 9.77
C ALA A 111 -13.09 -12.58 8.89
N GLU A 112 -12.86 -12.57 7.57
CA GLU A 112 -13.51 -13.51 6.65
C GLU A 112 -13.12 -14.96 6.94
N TYR A 113 -11.84 -15.21 7.23
CA TYR A 113 -11.37 -16.54 7.63
C TYR A 113 -12.05 -17.01 8.93
N LEU A 114 -12.10 -16.16 9.95
CA LEU A 114 -12.76 -16.49 11.21
C LEU A 114 -14.25 -16.76 11.04
N ALA A 115 -14.94 -16.00 10.18
CA ALA A 115 -16.34 -16.24 9.88
C ALA A 115 -16.57 -17.65 9.31
N LYS A 116 -15.74 -18.07 8.35
CA LYS A 116 -15.79 -19.43 7.77
C LYS A 116 -15.52 -20.53 8.80
N VAL A 117 -14.55 -20.31 9.69
CA VAL A 117 -14.25 -21.28 10.76
C VAL A 117 -15.43 -21.41 11.72
N VAL A 118 -16.08 -20.30 12.08
CA VAL A 118 -17.27 -20.32 12.95
C VAL A 118 -18.44 -21.03 12.26
N GLU A 119 -18.70 -20.74 10.98
CA GLU A 119 -19.73 -21.41 10.18
C GLU A 119 -19.51 -22.94 10.15
N GLU A 120 -18.29 -23.41 9.85
CA GLU A 120 -17.95 -24.84 9.86
C GLU A 120 -18.13 -25.50 11.24
N LYS A 121 -17.89 -24.75 12.32
CA LYS A 121 -18.05 -25.26 13.69
C LYS A 121 -19.52 -25.40 14.07
N VAL A 122 -20.35 -24.43 13.70
CA VAL A 122 -21.81 -24.48 13.91
C VAL A 122 -22.40 -25.64 13.13
N ASP A 123 -22.07 -25.77 11.84
CA ASP A 123 -22.58 -26.86 11.00
C ASP A 123 -22.21 -28.26 11.56
N ARG A 124 -20.99 -28.40 12.09
CA ARG A 124 -20.54 -29.65 12.72
C ARG A 124 -21.30 -29.94 14.01
N GLU A 125 -21.58 -28.92 14.82
CA GLU A 125 -22.31 -29.06 16.07
C GLU A 125 -23.77 -29.47 15.82
N ASP A 126 -24.43 -28.82 14.87
CA ASP A 126 -25.82 -29.13 14.48
C ASP A 126 -25.94 -30.59 14.00
N ALA A 127 -25.00 -31.05 13.17
CA ALA A 127 -24.98 -32.45 12.72
C ALA A 127 -24.79 -33.47 13.86
N LEU A 128 -24.04 -33.10 14.91
CA LEU A 128 -23.85 -33.95 16.09
C LEU A 128 -25.11 -34.03 16.95
N VAL A 129 -25.81 -32.90 17.14
CA VAL A 129 -27.08 -32.85 17.89
C VAL A 129 -28.13 -33.74 17.23
N ASP A 130 -28.26 -33.68 15.91
CA ASP A 130 -29.20 -34.52 15.16
C ASP A 130 -28.87 -36.02 15.31
N SER A 131 -27.58 -36.39 15.26
CA SER A 131 -27.17 -37.78 15.45
C SER A 131 -27.43 -38.33 16.86
N SER A 132 -27.36 -37.47 17.89
CA SER A 132 -27.59 -37.87 19.29
C SER A 132 -29.06 -38.07 19.61
N SER A 133 -29.97 -37.38 18.92
CA SER A 133 -31.42 -37.47 19.14
C SER A 133 -32.09 -38.72 18.53
N GLN A 134 -31.34 -39.50 17.74
CA GLN A 134 -31.84 -40.69 17.03
C GLN A 134 -31.49 -42.03 17.73
N THR A 135 -30.85 -42.00 18.91
CA THR A 135 -30.35 -43.22 19.60
C THR A 135 -31.20 -43.72 20.78
N ASP A 136 -32.41 -43.19 20.99
CA ASP A 136 -33.39 -43.68 21.98
C ASP A 136 -34.58 -44.43 21.35
#